data_AF-A0A5E7Q7D2-F1
#
_entry.id   AF-A0A5E7Q7D2-F1
#
_cell.length_a   1.000
_cell.length_b   1.000
_cell.length_c   1.000
_cell.angle_alpha   90.00
_cell.angle_beta   90.00
_cell.angle_gamma   90.00
#
_symmetry.space_group_name_H-M   'P 1'
#
loop_
_entity.id
_entity.type
_entity.pdbx_description
1 polymer ?
#
loop_
_entity_poly.entity_id
_entity_poly.type
_entity_poly.pdbx_seq_one_letter_code
_entity_poly.pdbx_strand_id
1 'polypeptide(L)'
;MTIGQCWKDKAGAVRSAVKRRTTTAARFTSTIATALAPFAACSVTAAIPPLGRSAIVPSVCKRPSSSWGQPMAIVNGMIKCSRCREFKVLELFPKAAAKQGSGSCKVCALEYSNAWREQNRERVAEQRRKQYAARSVELAKKAREHRAKVRAKCAESPEAKRLRTEQTKGYALKQYGMTLECFNKLLVKQGGGCAICGKHANPKGYCLAVDHCHESGRIRGILCTNCNRGLGLFRDSTDLIKRAIEYLT
;
A
#
# COMPACT_ATOMS: atom_id res chain seq x y z
N MET A 1 -36.08 -6.33 23.53
CA MET A 1 -34.95 -5.65 22.86
C MET A 1 -35.39 -5.22 21.47
N THR A 2 -35.54 -3.91 21.22
CA THR A 2 -35.96 -3.36 19.92
C THR A 2 -34.84 -3.48 18.89
N ILE A 3 -35.21 -3.62 17.61
CA ILE A 3 -34.31 -3.84 16.45
C ILE A 3 -33.20 -2.77 16.33
N GLY A 4 -33.37 -1.60 16.95
CA GLY A 4 -32.39 -0.50 16.97
C GLY A 4 -31.03 -0.85 17.59
N GLN A 5 -30.92 -1.92 18.39
CA GLN A 5 -29.65 -2.32 19.03
C GLN A 5 -28.72 -3.15 18.14
N CYS A 6 -29.17 -3.55 16.94
CA CYS A 6 -28.42 -4.44 16.04
C CYS A 6 -27.41 -3.72 15.12
N TRP A 7 -27.42 -2.38 15.11
CA TRP A 7 -26.77 -1.57 14.09
C TRP A 7 -25.79 -0.66 14.80
N LYS A 8 -24.51 -1.04 14.84
CA LYS A 8 -23.48 -0.06 15.21
C LYS A 8 -23.38 0.91 14.04
N ASP A 9 -23.90 2.12 14.21
CA ASP A 9 -23.70 3.20 13.26
C ASP A 9 -22.20 3.40 13.06
N LYS A 10 -21.65 2.87 11.96
CA LYS A 10 -20.28 3.18 11.50
C LYS A 10 -20.19 4.59 10.92
N ALA A 11 -21.00 5.53 11.40
CA ALA A 11 -20.98 6.94 10.98
C ALA A 11 -19.69 7.66 11.41
N GLY A 12 -18.84 7.07 12.27
CA GLY A 12 -17.65 7.72 12.82
C GLY A 12 -16.27 7.25 12.33
N ALA A 13 -16.13 6.14 11.60
CA ALA A 13 -14.82 5.48 11.43
C ALA A 13 -14.26 5.45 10.00
N VAL A 14 -14.90 6.13 9.03
CA VAL A 14 -14.41 6.20 7.64
C VAL A 14 -14.12 7.65 7.23
N ARG A 15 -13.36 8.38 8.07
CA ARG A 15 -12.71 9.64 7.71
C ARG A 15 -11.27 9.66 8.19
N SER A 16 -10.41 8.82 7.62
CA SER A 16 -8.96 8.96 7.87
C SER A 16 -8.01 8.32 6.85
N ALA A 17 -8.50 7.69 5.77
CA ALA A 17 -7.60 7.00 4.83
C ALA A 17 -7.62 7.46 3.36
N VAL A 18 -8.54 8.34 2.92
CA VAL A 18 -8.68 8.66 1.47
C VAL A 18 -8.58 10.16 1.13
N LYS A 19 -8.24 11.04 2.09
CA LYS A 19 -7.90 12.46 1.82
C LYS A 19 -6.46 12.77 2.20
N ARG A 20 -5.50 12.24 1.44
CA ARG A 20 -4.13 12.80 1.30
C ARG A 20 -3.69 12.78 -0.16
N ARG A 21 -4.50 13.35 -1.03
CA ARG A 21 -4.10 13.83 -2.36
C ARG A 21 -4.95 15.05 -2.69
N THR A 22 -4.69 16.13 -1.99
CA THR A 22 -5.13 17.49 -2.34
C THR A 22 -3.84 18.26 -2.62
N THR A 23 -3.58 18.53 -3.91
CA THR A 23 -3.68 19.88 -4.48
C THR A 23 -2.64 20.84 -3.92
N THR A 24 -1.49 20.92 -4.59
CA THR A 24 -0.65 22.13 -4.59
C THR A 24 0.26 22.12 -5.82
N ALA A 25 -0.27 22.62 -6.94
CA ALA A 25 0.53 23.17 -8.05
C ALA A 25 -0.41 23.92 -9.00
N ALA A 26 -0.94 25.05 -8.54
CA ALA A 26 -1.51 26.04 -9.45
C ALA A 26 -1.42 27.44 -8.83
N ARG A 27 -0.70 28.31 -9.56
CA ARG A 27 -0.71 29.79 -9.58
C ARG A 27 0.38 30.54 -8.80
N PHE A 28 0.73 31.68 -9.41
CA PHE A 28 1.75 32.72 -9.16
C PHE A 28 3.11 32.48 -9.84
N THR A 29 3.59 33.30 -10.80
CA THR A 29 3.06 34.47 -11.54
C THR A 29 3.98 34.73 -12.72
N SER A 30 3.45 35.28 -13.81
CA SER A 30 4.21 35.85 -14.93
C SER A 30 4.81 37.22 -14.58
N THR A 31 5.60 37.76 -15.53
CA THR A 31 6.19 39.13 -15.64
C THR A 31 7.52 39.27 -14.89
N ILE A 32 8.67 39.41 -15.56
CA ILE A 32 9.13 40.62 -16.27
C ILE A 32 9.92 40.27 -17.54
N ALA A 33 9.76 41.13 -18.54
CA ALA A 33 10.36 41.08 -19.87
C ALA A 33 11.72 41.81 -19.96
N THR A 34 12.50 41.42 -20.97
CA THR A 34 13.43 42.23 -21.77
C THR A 34 14.66 42.86 -21.11
N ALA A 35 15.85 42.31 -21.42
CA ALA A 35 17.02 43.10 -21.85
C ALA A 35 18.05 42.18 -22.53
N LEU A 36 18.13 42.29 -23.86
CA LEU A 36 19.23 41.78 -24.68
C LEU A 36 20.37 42.81 -24.66
N ALA A 37 21.59 42.36 -24.35
CA ALA A 37 22.81 42.87 -24.98
C ALA A 37 23.98 41.88 -24.77
N PRO A 38 24.92 41.78 -25.71
CA PRO A 38 25.83 40.64 -25.86
C PRO A 38 27.17 40.88 -25.17
N PHE A 39 27.76 39.85 -24.57
CA PHE A 39 29.19 39.86 -24.25
C PHE A 39 29.87 38.58 -24.75
N ALA A 40 30.62 38.81 -25.83
CA ALA A 40 31.91 38.24 -26.20
C ALA A 40 32.21 36.77 -25.81
N ALA A 41 32.37 35.99 -26.87
CA ALA A 41 33.05 34.70 -26.86
C ALA A 41 34.43 34.81 -26.20
N CYS A 42 34.67 34.01 -25.17
CA CYS A 42 36.02 33.64 -24.74
C CYS A 42 36.13 32.12 -24.90
N SER A 43 36.64 31.72 -26.07
CA SER A 43 37.05 30.36 -26.38
C SER A 43 38.25 29.99 -25.53
N VAL A 44 38.07 29.09 -24.57
CA VAL A 44 39.17 28.34 -23.95
C VAL A 44 38.92 26.87 -24.20
N THR A 45 39.42 26.41 -25.35
CA THR A 45 39.71 25.00 -25.60
C THR A 45 40.83 24.57 -24.64
N ALA A 46 40.49 23.86 -23.57
CA ALA A 46 41.46 23.13 -22.78
C ALA A 46 41.17 21.63 -22.92
N ALA A 47 42.00 21.00 -23.75
CA ALA A 47 42.01 19.58 -24.03
C ALA A 47 42.21 18.75 -22.75
N ILE A 48 41.52 17.61 -22.69
CA ILE A 48 41.76 16.54 -21.72
C ILE A 48 43.01 15.77 -22.18
N PRO A 49 44.12 15.72 -21.41
CA PRO A 49 45.19 14.77 -21.70
C PRO A 49 44.86 13.38 -21.10
N PRO A 50 45.29 12.29 -21.75
CA PRO A 50 44.97 10.93 -21.35
C PRO A 50 45.83 10.47 -20.15
N LEU A 51 45.22 9.72 -19.23
CA LEU A 51 45.94 9.05 -18.14
C LEU A 51 46.79 7.90 -18.72
N GLY A 52 48.05 8.20 -18.99
CA GLY A 52 49.10 7.23 -19.24
C GLY A 52 49.38 6.42 -17.97
N ARG A 53 49.34 5.08 -18.11
CA ARG A 53 49.88 4.15 -17.11
C ARG A 53 51.40 4.33 -17.05
N SER A 54 51.94 4.62 -15.88
CA SER A 54 53.35 4.35 -15.58
C SER A 54 53.46 3.55 -14.30
N ALA A 55 54.07 2.39 -14.45
CA ALA A 55 54.50 1.53 -13.37
C ALA A 55 55.63 2.23 -12.61
N ILE A 56 55.40 2.52 -11.34
CA ILE A 56 56.46 2.80 -10.37
C ILE A 56 56.15 1.93 -9.17
N VAL A 57 57.01 0.93 -8.95
CA VAL A 57 57.09 0.13 -7.73
C VAL A 57 57.71 1.02 -6.64
N PRO A 58 57.12 1.15 -5.44
CA PRO A 58 57.88 1.60 -4.28
C PRO A 58 58.09 0.46 -3.29
N SER A 59 59.37 0.27 -3.01
CA SER A 59 60.00 -0.31 -1.83
C SER A 59 59.10 -0.65 -0.64
N VAL A 60 59.35 -1.85 -0.13
CA VAL A 60 58.86 -2.38 1.15
C VAL A 60 59.27 -1.44 2.29
N CYS A 61 58.41 -0.48 2.64
CA CYS A 61 58.50 0.22 3.91
C CYS A 61 57.86 -0.67 4.98
N LYS A 62 58.71 -1.21 5.86
CA LYS A 62 58.28 -1.95 7.07
C LYS A 62 57.33 -1.06 7.88
N ARG A 63 56.08 -1.50 8.06
CA ARG A 63 55.12 -0.86 8.97
C ARG A 63 55.62 -1.03 10.40
N PRO A 64 55.66 0.03 11.23
CA PRO A 64 55.83 -0.15 12.66
C PRO A 64 54.54 -0.75 13.23
N SER A 65 54.70 -1.86 13.94
CA SER A 65 53.67 -2.46 14.78
C SER A 65 53.30 -1.48 15.88
N SER A 66 52.16 -0.81 15.74
CA SER A 66 51.54 -0.07 16.84
C SER A 66 50.27 -0.79 17.27
N SER A 67 50.14 -0.85 18.58
CA SER A 67 49.14 -1.52 19.38
C SER A 67 47.71 -1.15 18.98
N TRP A 68 46.82 -2.12 19.14
CA TRP A 68 45.38 -2.03 18.91
C TRP A 68 44.71 -1.04 19.87
N GLY A 69 44.83 0.25 19.56
CA GLY A 69 44.00 1.33 20.10
C GLY A 69 42.86 1.64 19.12
N GLN A 70 41.67 1.90 19.64
CA GLN A 70 40.42 2.10 18.89
C GLN A 70 40.58 2.98 17.62
N PRO A 71 39.85 2.69 16.52
CA PRO A 71 39.94 3.50 15.30
C PRO A 71 39.57 4.95 15.62
N MET A 72 40.56 5.84 15.46
CA MET A 72 40.51 7.29 15.67
C MET A 72 39.56 7.98 14.68
N ALA A 73 38.28 7.61 14.67
CA ALA A 73 37.27 8.16 13.76
C ALA A 73 36.04 8.73 14.48
N ILE A 74 35.90 8.44 15.79
CA ILE A 74 34.87 9.01 16.65
C ILE A 74 35.56 9.98 17.61
N VAL A 75 35.44 11.27 17.36
CA VAL A 75 35.96 12.33 18.24
C VAL A 75 34.77 12.91 19.00
N ASN A 76 34.75 12.81 20.33
CA ASN A 76 33.67 13.33 21.20
C ASN A 76 32.25 12.87 20.81
N GLY A 77 32.09 11.61 20.36
CA GLY A 77 30.78 11.10 19.92
C GLY A 77 30.31 11.65 18.56
N MET A 78 31.21 12.24 17.78
CA MET A 78 30.96 12.73 16.43
C MET A 78 31.80 12.00 15.39
N ILE A 79 31.21 11.79 14.21
CA ILE A 79 31.86 11.19 13.04
C ILE A 79 31.83 12.19 11.88
N LYS A 80 32.90 12.24 11.11
CA LYS A 80 32.97 13.03 9.87
C LYS A 80 32.22 12.32 8.74
N CYS A 81 31.25 12.98 8.14
CA CYS A 81 30.53 12.44 6.99
C CYS A 81 31.46 12.35 5.76
N SER A 82 31.52 11.19 5.11
CA SER A 82 32.36 10.99 3.91
C SER A 82 31.91 11.79 2.67
N ARG A 83 30.67 12.34 2.67
CA ARG A 83 30.11 13.11 1.56
C ARG A 83 30.12 14.61 1.82
N CYS A 84 29.38 15.09 2.82
CA CYS A 84 29.36 16.53 3.15
C CYS A 84 30.56 17.00 3.96
N ARG A 85 31.43 16.08 4.42
CA ARG A 85 32.68 16.36 5.16
C ARG A 85 32.50 17.07 6.51
N GLU A 86 31.28 17.24 6.99
CA GLU A 86 30.96 17.80 8.31
C GLU A 86 31.05 16.75 9.42
N PHE A 87 31.43 17.16 10.62
CA PHE A 87 31.34 16.35 11.83
C PHE A 87 29.90 16.38 12.36
N LYS A 88 29.32 15.20 12.58
CA LYS A 88 27.93 15.03 13.01
C LYS A 88 27.86 13.98 14.11
N VAL A 89 26.87 14.11 15.00
CA VAL A 89 26.62 13.12 16.06
C VAL A 89 26.19 11.77 15.48
N LEU A 90 26.48 10.68 16.20
CA LEU A 90 26.23 9.29 15.75
C LEU A 90 24.78 9.04 15.30
N GLU A 91 23.80 9.70 15.92
CA GLU A 91 22.38 9.54 15.59
C GLU A 91 22.02 10.00 14.17
N LEU A 92 22.82 10.90 13.58
CA LEU A 92 22.64 11.37 12.22
C LEU A 92 23.22 10.40 11.19
N PHE A 93 23.78 9.26 11.62
CA PHE A 93 24.29 8.22 10.74
C PHE A 93 23.40 6.97 10.78
N PRO A 94 23.36 6.17 9.69
CA PRO A 94 22.82 4.82 9.74
C PRO A 94 23.53 3.98 10.81
N LYS A 95 22.81 3.05 11.46
CA LYS A 95 23.36 2.22 12.55
C LYS A 95 24.69 1.53 12.20
N ALA A 96 24.82 1.04 10.96
CA ALA A 96 26.05 0.41 10.48
C ALA A 96 27.24 1.39 10.44
N ALA A 97 27.03 2.60 9.93
CA ALA A 97 28.05 3.64 9.85
C ALA A 97 28.43 4.20 11.23
N ALA A 98 27.43 4.38 12.11
CA ALA A 98 27.67 4.77 13.50
C ALA A 98 28.51 3.73 14.26
N LYS A 99 28.24 2.44 14.04
CA LYS A 99 29.01 1.34 14.64
C LYS A 99 30.44 1.27 14.11
N GLN A 100 30.64 1.54 12.82
CA GLN A 100 31.96 1.46 12.17
C GLN A 100 32.81 2.73 12.33
N GLY A 101 32.26 3.80 12.93
CA GLY A 101 32.97 5.07 13.05
C GLY A 101 33.21 5.80 11.73
N SER A 102 32.61 5.34 10.62
CA SER A 102 32.85 5.88 9.27
C SER A 102 31.65 5.68 8.36
N GLY A 103 31.40 6.64 7.47
CA GLY A 103 30.31 6.54 6.48
C GLY A 103 29.69 7.88 6.12
N SER A 104 28.55 7.83 5.43
CA SER A 104 27.77 9.02 5.07
C SER A 104 26.60 9.25 6.04
N CYS A 105 26.25 10.51 6.30
CA CYS A 105 25.11 10.85 7.15
C CYS A 105 23.79 10.43 6.47
N LYS A 106 22.71 10.30 7.25
CA LYS A 106 21.39 9.88 6.77
C LYS A 106 20.89 10.70 5.59
N VAL A 107 21.12 12.02 5.60
CA VAL A 107 20.74 12.93 4.51
C VAL A 107 21.50 12.58 3.23
N CYS A 108 22.84 12.60 3.28
CA CYS A 108 23.65 12.28 2.10
C CYS A 108 23.44 10.84 1.61
N ALA A 109 23.18 9.89 2.51
CA ALA A 109 22.87 8.51 2.16
C ALA A 109 21.51 8.40 1.44
N LEU A 110 20.51 9.15 1.90
CA LEU A 110 19.19 9.20 1.28
C LEU A 110 19.25 9.87 -0.10
N GLU A 111 19.91 11.02 -0.21
CA GLU A 111 20.12 11.73 -1.48
C GLU A 111 20.81 10.84 -2.49
N TYR A 112 21.91 10.19 -2.10
CA TYR A 112 22.59 9.22 -2.96
C TYR A 112 21.67 8.08 -3.39
N SER A 113 20.91 7.50 -2.46
CA SER A 113 19.98 6.41 -2.75
C SER A 113 18.86 6.85 -3.69
N ASN A 114 18.38 8.09 -3.58
CA ASN A 114 17.38 8.67 -4.47
C ASN A 114 17.96 8.87 -5.87
N ALA A 115 19.11 9.54 -5.98
CA ALA A 115 19.79 9.76 -7.24
C ALA A 115 20.12 8.44 -7.96
N TRP A 116 20.62 7.45 -7.21
CA TRP A 116 20.89 6.13 -7.76
C TRP A 116 19.61 5.44 -8.25
N ARG A 117 18.51 5.48 -7.48
CA ARG A 117 17.22 4.90 -7.90
C ARG A 117 16.64 5.58 -9.14
N GLU A 118 16.84 6.89 -9.28
CA GLU A 118 16.40 7.65 -10.43
C GLU A 118 17.20 7.28 -11.68
N GLN A 119 18.53 7.29 -11.59
CA GLN A 119 19.43 6.88 -12.68
C GLN A 119 19.28 5.40 -13.05
N ASN A 120 18.87 4.54 -12.12
CA ASN A 120 18.71 3.10 -12.31
C ASN A 120 17.23 2.68 -12.32
N ARG A 121 16.32 3.56 -12.75
CA ARG A 121 14.86 3.35 -12.67
C ARG A 121 14.42 2.01 -13.26
N GLU A 122 14.93 1.65 -14.43
CA GLU A 122 14.61 0.39 -15.12
C GLU A 122 15.09 -0.83 -14.35
N ARG A 123 16.36 -0.83 -13.90
CA ARG A 123 16.94 -1.90 -13.10
C ARG A 123 16.17 -2.12 -11.80
N VAL A 124 15.78 -1.05 -11.12
CA VAL A 124 14.98 -1.13 -9.90
C VAL A 124 13.58 -1.66 -10.22
N ALA A 125 12.96 -1.25 -11.32
CA ALA A 125 11.66 -1.77 -11.75
C ALA A 125 11.73 -3.26 -12.08
N GLU A 126 12.77 -3.71 -12.78
CA GLU A 126 12.99 -5.12 -13.10
C GLU A 126 13.21 -5.97 -11.85
N GLN A 127 14.06 -5.50 -10.93
CA GLN A 127 14.30 -6.18 -9.65
C GLN A 127 13.00 -6.29 -8.85
N ARG A 128 12.19 -5.23 -8.81
CA ARG A 128 10.85 -5.29 -8.19
C ARG A 128 9.94 -6.29 -8.89
N ARG A 129 9.89 -6.33 -10.23
CA ARG A 129 9.10 -7.31 -10.98
C ARG A 129 9.49 -8.75 -10.62
N LYS A 130 10.79 -9.05 -10.58
CA LYS A 130 11.33 -10.36 -10.18
C LYS A 130 10.93 -10.70 -8.74
N GLN A 131 11.08 -9.77 -7.81
CA GLN A 131 10.66 -9.95 -6.40
C GLN A 131 9.16 -10.20 -6.27
N TYR A 132 8.33 -9.43 -6.98
CA TYR A 132 6.88 -9.62 -6.97
C TYR A 132 6.45 -10.95 -7.62
N ALA A 133 7.10 -11.36 -8.72
CA ALA A 133 6.86 -12.64 -9.37
C ALA A 133 7.22 -13.83 -8.45
N ALA A 134 8.39 -13.80 -7.81
CA ALA A 134 8.77 -14.83 -6.86
C ALA A 134 7.80 -14.87 -5.65
N ARG A 135 7.45 -13.70 -5.11
CA ARG A 135 6.51 -13.58 -3.99
C ARG A 135 5.10 -14.06 -4.38
N SER A 136 4.64 -13.79 -5.61
CA SER A 136 3.31 -14.20 -6.06
C SER A 136 3.21 -15.72 -6.20
N VAL A 137 4.26 -16.38 -6.70
CA VAL A 137 4.35 -17.84 -6.76
C VAL A 137 4.30 -18.45 -5.36
N GLU A 138 5.08 -17.92 -4.43
CA GLU A 138 5.10 -18.40 -3.04
C GLU A 138 3.76 -18.20 -2.32
N LEU A 139 3.12 -17.03 -2.50
CA LEU A 139 1.79 -16.76 -1.97
C LEU A 139 0.73 -17.70 -2.59
N ALA A 140 0.84 -17.99 -3.89
CA ALA A 140 -0.05 -18.92 -4.57
C ALA A 140 0.13 -20.36 -4.04
N LYS A 141 1.37 -20.80 -3.79
CA LYS A 141 1.66 -22.09 -3.16
C LYS A 141 1.01 -22.19 -1.78
N LYS A 142 1.27 -21.23 -0.90
CA LYS A 142 0.67 -21.17 0.45
C LYS A 142 -0.85 -21.15 0.41
N ALA A 143 -1.45 -20.40 -0.52
CA ALA A 143 -2.89 -20.35 -0.70
C ALA A 143 -3.45 -21.71 -1.14
N ARG A 144 -2.77 -22.44 -2.04
CA ARG A 144 -3.16 -23.80 -2.45
C ARG A 144 -3.10 -24.78 -1.28
N GLU A 145 -2.01 -24.79 -0.53
CA GLU A 145 -1.84 -25.66 0.65
C GLU A 145 -2.90 -25.39 1.71
N HIS A 146 -3.16 -24.12 2.03
CA HIS A 146 -4.22 -23.74 2.96
C HIS A 146 -5.60 -24.19 2.47
N ARG A 147 -5.94 -23.99 1.19
CA ARG A 147 -7.20 -24.47 0.60
C ARG A 147 -7.33 -25.99 0.65
N ALA A 148 -6.24 -26.73 0.42
CA ALA A 148 -6.23 -28.19 0.50
C ALA A 148 -6.50 -28.67 1.94
N LYS A 149 -5.82 -28.10 2.94
CA LYS A 149 -6.05 -28.39 4.36
C LYS A 149 -7.49 -28.10 4.77
N VAL A 150 -8.01 -26.94 4.37
CA VAL A 150 -9.40 -26.56 4.64
C VAL A 150 -10.39 -27.51 3.96
N ARG A 151 -10.12 -27.94 2.72
CA ARG A 151 -10.96 -28.90 1.99
C ARG A 151 -10.97 -30.26 2.68
N ALA A 152 -9.80 -30.76 3.08
CA ALA A 152 -9.67 -32.02 3.82
C ALA A 152 -10.49 -31.98 5.12
N LYS A 153 -10.32 -30.91 5.93
CA LYS A 153 -11.11 -30.72 7.15
C LYS A 153 -12.62 -30.65 6.91
N CYS A 154 -13.07 -30.01 5.82
CA CYS A 154 -14.49 -29.99 5.47
C CYS A 154 -15.02 -31.33 4.96
N ALA A 155 -14.15 -32.23 4.53
CA ALA A 155 -14.51 -33.58 4.08
C ALA A 155 -14.59 -34.59 5.23
N GLU A 156 -13.96 -34.30 6.39
CA GLU A 156 -14.01 -35.15 7.60
C GLU A 156 -15.44 -35.36 8.10
N SER A 157 -16.28 -34.32 8.10
CA SER A 157 -17.69 -34.45 8.50
C SER A 157 -18.59 -33.36 7.89
N PRO A 158 -19.91 -33.64 7.71
CA PRO A 158 -20.90 -32.62 7.37
C PRO A 158 -20.93 -31.45 8.36
N GLU A 159 -20.66 -31.73 9.65
CA GLU A 159 -20.61 -30.73 10.71
C GLU A 159 -19.45 -29.75 10.52
N ALA A 160 -18.24 -30.25 10.20
CA ALA A 160 -17.08 -29.41 9.95
C ALA A 160 -17.33 -28.43 8.77
N LYS A 161 -18.02 -28.90 7.73
CA LYS A 161 -18.45 -28.08 6.59
C LYS A 161 -19.47 -27.01 7.01
N ARG A 162 -20.45 -27.37 7.85
CA ARG A 162 -21.47 -26.43 8.37
C ARG A 162 -20.82 -25.35 9.24
N LEU A 163 -20.03 -25.74 10.24
CA LEU A 163 -19.36 -24.81 11.16
C LEU A 163 -18.49 -23.79 10.41
N ARG A 164 -17.72 -24.25 9.41
CA ARG A 164 -16.94 -23.35 8.57
C ARG A 164 -17.79 -22.35 7.80
N THR A 165 -18.93 -22.80 7.27
CA THR A 165 -19.86 -21.94 6.53
C THR A 165 -20.42 -20.85 7.44
N GLU A 166 -20.84 -21.22 8.65
CA GLU A 166 -21.30 -20.28 9.68
C GLU A 166 -20.21 -19.29 10.10
N GLN A 167 -18.98 -19.76 10.34
CA GLN A 167 -17.84 -18.90 10.67
C GLN A 167 -17.53 -17.91 9.55
N THR A 168 -17.46 -18.40 8.31
CA THR A 168 -17.19 -17.55 7.13
C THR A 168 -18.26 -16.47 6.98
N LYS A 169 -19.54 -16.84 7.16
CA LYS A 169 -20.66 -15.90 7.16
C LYS A 169 -20.53 -14.89 8.29
N GLY A 170 -20.20 -15.32 9.52
CA GLY A 170 -19.95 -14.44 10.66
C GLY A 170 -18.82 -13.43 10.41
N TYR A 171 -17.70 -13.87 9.82
CA TYR A 171 -16.60 -12.97 9.45
C TYR A 171 -17.01 -11.94 8.39
N ALA A 172 -17.81 -12.35 7.39
CA ALA A 172 -18.34 -11.43 6.39
C ALA A 172 -19.26 -10.38 7.02
N LEU A 173 -20.14 -10.79 7.94
CA LEU A 173 -21.07 -9.90 8.64
C LEU A 173 -20.36 -8.89 9.55
N LYS A 174 -19.22 -9.27 10.16
CA LYS A 174 -18.40 -8.36 10.96
C LYS A 174 -17.91 -7.14 10.17
N GLN A 175 -17.66 -7.28 8.86
CA GLN A 175 -17.26 -6.14 8.01
C GLN A 175 -18.36 -5.07 7.97
N TYR A 176 -19.61 -5.50 8.02
CA TYR A 176 -20.78 -4.64 8.04
C TYR A 176 -21.23 -4.25 9.46
N GLY A 177 -20.45 -4.59 10.50
CA GLY A 177 -20.81 -4.32 11.90
C GLY A 177 -22.03 -5.12 12.38
N MET A 178 -22.36 -6.23 11.72
CA MET A 178 -23.55 -7.04 11.97
C MET A 178 -23.18 -8.39 12.60
N THR A 179 -24.01 -8.86 13.54
CA THR A 179 -23.92 -10.23 14.08
C THR A 179 -24.77 -11.20 13.27
N LEU A 180 -24.49 -12.50 13.38
CA LEU A 180 -25.31 -13.53 12.72
C LEU A 180 -26.76 -13.52 13.23
N GLU A 181 -26.95 -13.23 14.52
CA GLU A 181 -28.28 -13.11 15.12
C GLU A 181 -29.06 -11.92 14.53
N CYS A 182 -28.43 -10.77 14.39
CA CYS A 182 -29.05 -9.59 13.78
C CYS A 182 -29.40 -9.84 12.30
N PHE A 183 -28.53 -10.53 11.55
CA PHE A 183 -28.83 -10.96 10.19
C PHE A 183 -30.09 -11.85 10.14
N ASN A 184 -30.16 -12.87 11.01
CA ASN A 184 -31.30 -13.79 11.03
C ASN A 184 -32.60 -13.06 11.44
N LYS A 185 -32.54 -12.16 12.43
CA LYS A 185 -33.69 -11.32 12.83
C LYS A 185 -34.20 -10.46 11.68
N LEU A 186 -33.30 -9.80 10.94
CA LEU A 186 -33.65 -9.01 9.76
C LEU A 186 -34.25 -9.88 8.66
N LEU A 187 -33.69 -11.06 8.43
CA LEU A 187 -34.18 -12.00 7.43
C LEU A 187 -35.60 -12.48 7.75
N VAL A 188 -35.88 -12.84 9.00
CA VAL A 188 -37.23 -13.23 9.46
C VAL A 188 -38.21 -12.08 9.29
N LYS A 189 -37.81 -10.85 9.63
CA LYS A 189 -38.64 -9.65 9.42
C LYS A 189 -39.00 -9.42 7.95
N GLN A 190 -38.13 -9.83 7.01
CA GLN A 190 -38.37 -9.76 5.58
C GLN A 190 -39.15 -10.97 5.02
N GLY A 191 -39.70 -11.84 5.86
CA GLY A 191 -40.40 -13.06 5.41
C GLY A 191 -39.47 -14.16 4.89
N GLY A 192 -38.19 -14.12 5.25
CA GLY A 192 -37.20 -15.14 4.88
C GLY A 192 -36.54 -14.93 3.51
N GLY A 193 -36.87 -13.85 2.80
CA GLY A 193 -36.45 -13.61 1.41
C GLY A 193 -35.80 -12.26 1.15
N CYS A 194 -35.50 -12.04 -0.13
CA CYS A 194 -35.02 -10.75 -0.65
C CYS A 194 -36.03 -9.62 -0.38
N ALA A 195 -35.58 -8.49 0.14
CA ALA A 195 -36.45 -7.35 0.42
C ALA A 195 -37.12 -6.73 -0.83
N ILE A 196 -36.55 -6.95 -2.02
CA ILE A 196 -37.07 -6.39 -3.28
C ILE A 196 -37.99 -7.39 -4.00
N CYS A 197 -37.52 -8.61 -4.25
CA CYS A 197 -38.25 -9.57 -5.08
C CYS A 197 -38.90 -10.72 -4.28
N GLY A 198 -38.77 -10.74 -2.96
CA GLY A 198 -39.35 -11.77 -2.08
C GLY A 198 -38.71 -13.17 -2.18
N LYS A 199 -37.89 -13.44 -3.19
CA LYS A 199 -37.30 -14.78 -3.41
C LYS A 199 -36.39 -15.21 -2.26
N HIS A 200 -36.62 -16.42 -1.75
CA HIS A 200 -35.80 -17.07 -0.73
C HIS A 200 -34.42 -17.49 -1.26
N ALA A 201 -33.50 -17.73 -0.33
CA ALA A 201 -32.23 -18.35 -0.67
C ALA A 201 -32.45 -19.74 -1.27
N ASN A 202 -31.74 -20.06 -2.35
CA ASN A 202 -31.76 -21.39 -2.97
C ASN A 202 -30.32 -21.93 -3.03
N PRO A 203 -30.07 -23.18 -2.57
CA PRO A 203 -28.79 -23.85 -2.69
C PRO A 203 -28.14 -23.81 -4.09
N LYS A 204 -28.95 -23.73 -5.16
CA LYS A 204 -28.50 -23.79 -6.55
C LYS A 204 -28.24 -22.43 -7.23
N GLY A 205 -28.45 -21.28 -6.57
CA GLY A 205 -28.12 -20.00 -7.23
C GLY A 205 -28.54 -18.69 -6.56
N TYR A 206 -29.39 -18.70 -5.54
CA TYR A 206 -29.79 -17.47 -4.84
C TYR A 206 -29.13 -17.41 -3.47
N CYS A 207 -28.02 -16.69 -3.39
CA CYS A 207 -27.43 -16.30 -2.12
C CYS A 207 -28.03 -14.95 -1.68
N LEU A 208 -28.32 -14.85 -0.39
CA LEU A 208 -28.75 -13.62 0.23
C LEU A 208 -27.52 -12.85 0.73
N ALA A 209 -27.42 -11.60 0.29
CA ALA A 209 -26.37 -10.66 0.62
C ALA A 209 -26.94 -9.51 1.46
N VAL A 210 -26.09 -8.92 2.30
CA VAL A 210 -26.44 -7.72 3.07
C VAL A 210 -26.24 -6.50 2.17
N ASP A 211 -27.31 -5.77 1.94
CA ASP A 211 -27.30 -4.51 1.19
C ASP A 211 -27.08 -3.33 2.13
N HIS A 212 -26.23 -2.39 1.73
CA HIS A 212 -25.86 -1.23 2.52
C HIS A 212 -25.62 -0.01 1.65
N CYS A 213 -25.94 1.16 2.18
CA CYS A 213 -25.62 2.42 1.55
C CYS A 213 -24.09 2.63 1.57
N HIS A 214 -23.49 2.84 0.40
CA HIS A 214 -22.04 3.04 0.27
C HIS A 214 -21.54 4.35 0.89
N GLU A 215 -22.42 5.33 1.10
CA GLU A 215 -22.05 6.64 1.69
C GLU A 215 -22.14 6.63 3.22
N SER A 216 -23.24 6.12 3.77
CA SER A 216 -23.50 6.13 5.22
C SER A 216 -23.06 4.85 5.93
N GLY A 217 -22.83 3.77 5.19
CA GLY A 217 -22.64 2.43 5.75
C GLY A 217 -23.90 1.83 6.38
N ARG A 218 -25.04 2.54 6.32
CA ARG A 218 -26.31 2.06 6.85
C ARG A 218 -26.78 0.86 6.03
N ILE A 219 -27.01 -0.25 6.72
CA ILE A 219 -27.61 -1.43 6.13
C ILE A 219 -29.06 -1.08 5.72
N ARG A 220 -29.48 -1.46 4.51
CA ARG A 220 -30.84 -1.23 4.01
C ARG A 220 -31.71 -2.47 4.17
N GLY A 221 -31.13 -3.65 3.92
CA GLY A 221 -31.85 -4.91 3.99
C GLY A 221 -31.00 -6.09 3.54
N ILE A 222 -31.65 -7.24 3.35
CA ILE A 222 -31.05 -8.44 2.79
C ILE A 222 -31.63 -8.66 1.40
N LEU A 223 -30.77 -8.73 0.39
CA LEU A 223 -31.14 -8.86 -1.02
C LEU A 223 -30.57 -10.12 -1.64
N CYS A 224 -31.22 -10.66 -2.67
CA CYS A 224 -30.59 -11.69 -3.50
C CYS A 224 -29.51 -11.07 -4.40
N THR A 225 -28.56 -11.88 -4.86
CA THR A 225 -27.44 -11.42 -5.71
C THR A 225 -27.89 -10.61 -6.94
N ASN A 226 -29.00 -10.99 -7.58
CA ASN A 226 -29.49 -10.30 -8.78
C ASN A 226 -30.05 -8.91 -8.47
N CYS A 227 -30.90 -8.80 -7.45
CA CYS A 227 -31.44 -7.50 -7.03
C CYS A 227 -30.33 -6.58 -6.53
N ASN A 228 -29.40 -7.11 -5.72
CA ASN A 228 -28.26 -6.35 -5.21
C ASN A 228 -27.36 -5.84 -6.34
N ARG A 229 -27.06 -6.70 -7.32
CA ARG A 229 -26.29 -6.30 -8.50
C ARG A 229 -27.05 -5.30 -9.37
N GLY A 230 -28.36 -5.48 -9.52
CA GLY A 230 -29.22 -4.53 -10.24
C GLY A 230 -29.13 -3.12 -9.67
N LEU A 231 -29.24 -2.97 -8.34
CA LEU A 231 -29.05 -1.67 -7.68
C LEU A 231 -27.66 -1.08 -7.97
N GLY A 232 -26.62 -1.91 -7.89
CA GLY A 232 -25.25 -1.48 -8.20
C GLY A 232 -25.07 -1.02 -9.66
N LEU A 233 -25.74 -1.68 -10.62
CA LEU A 233 -25.70 -1.28 -12.04
C LEU A 233 -26.38 0.08 -12.27
N PHE A 234 -27.42 0.39 -11.51
CA PHE A 234 -28.05 1.71 -11.47
C PHE A 234 -27.34 2.69 -10.53
N ARG A 235 -26.17 2.33 -9.98
CA ARG A 235 -25.36 3.16 -9.07
C ARG A 235 -26.13 3.66 -7.86
N ASP A 236 -27.09 2.87 -7.37
CA ASP A 236 -28.01 3.27 -6.29
C ASP A 236 -28.80 4.57 -6.57
N SER A 237 -28.89 5.02 -7.84
CA SER A 237 -29.55 6.28 -8.23
C SER A 237 -31.03 6.05 -8.52
N THR A 238 -31.88 6.71 -7.74
CA THR A 238 -33.33 6.67 -7.96
C THR A 238 -33.72 7.30 -9.31
N ASP A 239 -33.01 8.33 -9.77
CA ASP A 239 -33.26 9.00 -11.05
C ASP A 239 -32.95 8.10 -12.25
N LEU A 240 -31.88 7.28 -12.17
CA LEU A 240 -31.60 6.29 -13.22
C LEU A 240 -32.67 5.18 -13.25
N ILE A 241 -33.15 4.74 -12.09
CA ILE A 241 -34.19 3.72 -12.00
C ILE A 241 -35.52 4.27 -12.55
N LYS A 242 -35.90 5.51 -12.22
CA LYS A 242 -37.11 6.15 -12.77
C LYS A 242 -37.08 6.23 -14.29
N ARG A 243 -35.95 6.68 -14.87
CA ARG A 243 -35.77 6.70 -16.33
C ARG A 243 -35.82 5.29 -16.95
N ALA A 244 -35.31 4.28 -16.26
CA ALA A 244 -35.41 2.90 -16.71
C ALA A 244 -36.86 2.39 -16.69
N ILE A 245 -37.68 2.83 -15.73
CA ILE A 245 -39.12 2.55 -15.71
C ILE A 245 -39.82 3.24 -16.89
N GLU A 246 -39.57 4.54 -17.08
CA GLU A 246 -40.13 5.33 -18.20
C GLU A 246 -39.78 4.74 -19.57
N TYR A 247 -38.58 4.17 -19.73
CA TYR A 247 -38.16 3.53 -20.98
C TYR A 247 -38.91 2.22 -21.29
N LEU A 248 -39.40 1.51 -20.27
CA LEU A 248 -40.11 0.24 -20.44
C LEU A 248 -41.59 0.41 -20.77
N THR A 249 -42.11 1.64 -20.68
CA THR A 249 -43.51 2.01 -20.89
C THR A 249 -43.66 2.85 -22.15
#